data_AF-A0AA35WTJ9-F1
#
_entry.id   AF-A0AA35WTJ9-F1
#
_cell.length_a   1.000
_cell.length_b   1.000
_cell.length_c   1.000
_cell.angle_alpha   90.00
_cell.angle_beta   90.00
_cell.angle_gamma   90.00
#
_symmetry.space_group_name_H-M   'P 1'
#
loop_
_entity.id
_entity.type
_entity.pdbx_description
1 polymer ?
#
loop_
_entity_poly.entity_id
_entity_poly.type
_entity_poly.pdbx_seq_one_letter_code
_entity_poly.pdbx_strand_id
1 'polypeptide(L)'
;MDRRVRLEVVGTDANYYNRAYWIITPQEGGKFIFENVETQRYLFQTGEAIKGDCGSEGGWKMSSGFAAPLTLGTDANYYNLAYWKIIPQKDGKYFIENVVTQRYLFQDGPAISGNRGDEGGWKAASGFQAPTTLGTDANYYN
;
A
#
# COMPACT_ATOMS: atom_id res chain seq x y z
N MET A 1 0.87 -11.40 26.22
CA MET A 1 0.24 -10.95 24.97
C MET A 1 1.23 -10.07 24.23
N ASP A 2 1.87 -10.62 23.20
CA ASP A 2 2.80 -9.90 22.33
C ASP A 2 2.02 -8.82 21.56
N ARG A 3 2.07 -7.56 22.03
CA ARG A 3 1.55 -6.42 21.26
C ARG A 3 2.58 -6.06 20.19
N ARG A 4 2.70 -6.89 19.16
CA ARG A 4 3.33 -6.44 17.92
C ARG A 4 2.52 -5.26 17.42
N VAL A 5 3.11 -4.08 17.46
CA VAL A 5 2.55 -2.89 16.80
C VAL A 5 2.47 -3.24 15.32
N ARG A 6 1.26 -3.45 14.80
CA ARG A 6 1.07 -3.64 13.35
C ARG A 6 1.24 -2.28 12.71
N LEU A 7 2.32 -2.13 11.95
CA LEU A 7 2.66 -0.95 11.16
C LEU A 7 2.15 -1.06 9.72
N GLU A 8 1.17 -1.94 9.49
CA GLU A 8 0.54 -2.13 8.18
C GLU A 8 -0.14 -0.84 7.72
N VAL A 9 0.05 -0.50 6.46
CA VAL A 9 -0.73 0.54 5.79
C VAL A 9 -2.02 -0.10 5.29
N VAL A 10 -3.13 0.51 5.62
CA VAL A 10 -4.48 -0.01 5.35
C VAL A 10 -5.28 1.00 4.54
N GLY A 11 -6.18 0.50 3.69
CA GLY A 11 -7.18 1.30 3.00
C GLY A 11 -8.38 1.53 3.90
N THR A 12 -8.79 2.78 4.10
CA THR A 12 -9.97 3.14 4.90
C THR A 12 -10.95 3.93 4.06
N ASP A 13 -12.24 3.76 4.34
CA ASP A 13 -13.32 4.50 3.69
C ASP A 13 -13.31 6.02 4.01
N ALA A 14 -12.80 6.41 5.18
CA ALA A 14 -12.67 7.80 5.63
C ALA A 14 -11.27 8.17 6.17
N ASN A 15 -11.06 9.48 6.38
CA ASN A 15 -9.84 10.02 6.98
C ASN A 15 -9.90 9.97 8.52
N TYR A 16 -9.73 8.78 9.08
CA TYR A 16 -9.78 8.61 10.53
C TYR A 16 -8.53 9.19 11.21
N TYR A 17 -8.75 10.10 12.16
CA TYR A 17 -7.69 10.75 12.95
C TYR A 17 -6.63 11.44 12.08
N ASN A 18 -7.03 11.99 10.94
CA ASN A 18 -6.15 12.64 9.97
C ASN A 18 -5.06 11.73 9.35
N ARG A 19 -5.17 10.41 9.53
CA ARG A 19 -4.12 9.46 9.11
C ARG A 19 -4.09 9.16 7.62
N ALA A 20 -5.04 9.66 6.84
CA ALA A 20 -5.05 9.50 5.40
C ALA A 20 -4.29 10.64 4.67
N TYR A 21 -3.76 11.64 5.39
CA TYR A 21 -2.95 12.69 4.78
C TYR A 21 -1.49 12.25 4.59
N TRP A 22 -0.98 12.49 3.38
CA TRP A 22 0.40 12.18 2.99
C TRP A 22 1.05 13.43 2.36
N ILE A 23 2.30 13.68 2.72
CA ILE A 23 3.18 14.60 2.02
C ILE A 23 3.90 13.80 0.94
N ILE A 24 3.85 14.29 -0.30
CA ILE A 24 4.54 13.69 -1.44
C ILE A 24 5.74 14.58 -1.77
N THR A 25 6.94 14.06 -1.55
CA THR A 25 8.19 14.81 -1.77
C THR A 25 8.94 14.23 -2.96
N PRO A 26 9.15 15.00 -4.04
CA PRO A 26 9.95 14.55 -5.18
C PRO A 26 11.40 14.32 -4.77
N GLN A 27 12.03 13.35 -5.40
CA GLN A 27 13.42 12.95 -5.22
C GLN A 27 14.11 12.96 -6.59
N GLU A 28 15.44 12.88 -6.59
CA GLU A 28 16.21 12.75 -7.82
C GLU A 28 15.77 11.52 -8.64
N GLY A 29 15.86 11.63 -9.97
CA GLY A 29 15.52 10.52 -10.87
C GLY A 29 14.01 10.22 -10.99
N GLY A 30 13.15 11.19 -10.70
CA GLY A 30 11.69 11.04 -10.86
C GLY A 30 11.03 10.13 -9.83
N LYS A 31 11.71 9.90 -8.69
CA LYS A 31 11.21 9.12 -7.56
C LYS A 31 10.46 10.03 -6.58
N PHE A 32 9.64 9.44 -5.72
CA PHE A 32 8.88 10.14 -4.69
C PHE A 32 8.99 9.39 -3.36
N ILE A 33 8.98 10.15 -2.26
CA ILE A 33 8.70 9.64 -0.92
C ILE A 33 7.29 10.10 -0.54
N PHE A 34 6.52 9.20 0.06
CA PHE A 34 5.22 9.47 0.66
C PHE A 34 5.39 9.39 2.18
N GLU A 35 5.27 10.52 2.87
CA GLU A 35 5.37 10.59 4.33
C GLU A 35 3.99 10.87 4.92
N ASN A 36 3.55 10.02 5.85
CA ASN A 36 2.29 10.22 6.54
C ASN A 36 2.37 11.43 7.47
N VAL A 37 1.43 12.36 7.35
CA VAL A 37 1.46 13.63 8.12
C VAL A 37 1.44 13.37 9.63
N GLU A 38 0.60 12.46 10.10
CA GLU A 38 0.39 12.29 11.54
C GLU A 38 1.38 11.35 12.22
N THR A 39 1.90 10.37 11.47
CA THR A 39 2.83 9.38 12.03
C THR A 39 4.28 9.65 11.64
N GLN A 40 4.55 10.56 10.70
CA GLN A 40 5.88 10.87 10.16
C GLN A 40 6.59 9.62 9.61
N ARG A 41 5.80 8.64 9.14
CA ARG A 41 6.28 7.37 8.61
C ARG A 41 6.21 7.39 7.10
N TYR A 42 7.23 6.83 6.46
CA TYR A 42 7.24 6.60 5.04
C TYR A 42 6.38 5.41 4.65
N LEU A 43 5.67 5.54 3.53
CA LEU A 43 5.07 4.43 2.82
C LEU A 43 6.19 3.51 2.32
N PHE A 44 6.19 2.26 2.78
CA PHE A 44 7.30 1.34 2.60
C PHE A 44 6.78 -0.01 2.12
N GLN A 45 7.30 -0.53 1.01
CA GLN A 45 6.93 -1.88 0.56
C GLN A 45 7.96 -2.91 1.00
N THR A 46 7.52 -3.99 1.62
CA THR A 46 8.39 -5.14 1.91
C THR A 46 8.65 -5.99 0.66
N GLY A 47 9.49 -7.03 0.83
CA GLY A 47 9.74 -8.05 -0.18
C GLY A 47 10.95 -7.77 -1.08
N GLU A 48 11.37 -8.80 -1.81
CA GLU A 48 12.41 -8.71 -2.84
C GLU A 48 11.84 -8.15 -4.15
N ALA A 49 12.70 -7.82 -5.11
CA ALA A 49 12.28 -7.56 -6.48
C ALA A 49 11.49 -8.73 -7.08
N ILE A 50 10.50 -8.43 -7.92
CA ILE A 50 9.84 -9.45 -8.74
C ILE A 50 10.87 -10.26 -9.52
N LYS A 51 10.61 -11.56 -9.67
CA LYS A 51 11.42 -12.45 -10.50
C LYS A 51 10.67 -12.65 -11.82
N GLY A 52 11.24 -12.15 -12.91
CA GLY A 52 10.61 -12.16 -14.24
C GLY A 52 9.84 -10.87 -14.53
N ASP A 53 8.91 -10.95 -15.49
CA ASP A 53 8.13 -9.81 -15.96
C ASP A 53 6.91 -9.55 -15.06
N CYS A 54 6.42 -8.30 -15.03
CA CYS A 54 5.17 -7.94 -14.36
C CYS A 54 4.00 -8.83 -14.81
N GLY A 55 3.27 -9.42 -13.85
CA GLY A 55 2.17 -10.36 -14.07
C GLY A 55 2.58 -11.84 -14.02
N SER A 56 3.86 -12.13 -13.85
CA SER A 56 4.38 -13.51 -13.79
C SER A 56 4.24 -14.18 -12.42
N GLU A 57 3.95 -13.43 -11.35
CA GLU A 57 3.83 -14.00 -10.00
C GLU A 57 2.53 -14.79 -9.78
N GLY A 58 1.60 -14.74 -10.73
CA GLY A 58 0.44 -15.63 -10.80
C GLY A 58 -0.67 -15.30 -9.81
N GLY A 59 -0.60 -14.15 -9.14
CA GLY A 59 -1.59 -13.66 -8.20
C GLY A 59 -0.96 -12.91 -7.05
N TRP A 60 -1.72 -12.73 -5.96
CA TRP A 60 -1.29 -11.95 -4.81
C TRP A 60 -1.74 -12.53 -3.45
N LYS A 61 -2.70 -13.46 -3.45
CA LYS A 61 -3.15 -14.19 -2.25
C LYS A 61 -2.41 -15.51 -2.16
N MET A 62 -2.11 -15.98 -0.94
CA MET A 62 -1.55 -17.33 -0.73
C MET A 62 -2.32 -18.45 -1.46
N SER A 63 -3.63 -18.29 -1.68
CA SER A 63 -4.44 -19.24 -2.46
C SER A 63 -4.02 -19.38 -3.93
N SER A 64 -3.29 -18.41 -4.50
CA SER A 64 -2.68 -18.51 -5.83
C SER A 64 -1.26 -19.09 -5.79
N GLY A 65 -0.78 -19.56 -4.63
CA GLY A 65 0.58 -20.07 -4.44
C GLY A 65 1.62 -18.98 -4.15
N PHE A 66 1.22 -17.71 -4.04
CA PHE A 66 2.09 -16.57 -3.79
C PHE A 66 1.43 -15.56 -2.84
N ALA A 67 2.14 -15.06 -1.84
CA ALA A 67 1.70 -13.91 -1.04
C ALA A 67 2.44 -12.65 -1.49
N ALA A 68 1.67 -11.70 -2.01
CA ALA A 68 2.18 -10.36 -2.27
C ALA A 68 2.74 -9.73 -0.98
N PRO A 69 3.91 -9.08 -1.05
CA PRO A 69 4.49 -8.44 0.12
C PRO A 69 3.61 -7.32 0.67
N LEU A 70 3.66 -7.11 1.99
CA LEU A 70 2.92 -6.06 2.67
C LEU A 70 3.51 -4.67 2.42
N THR A 71 2.66 -3.65 2.53
CA THR A 71 3.07 -2.25 2.68
C THR A 71 2.95 -1.82 4.14
N LEU A 72 3.99 -1.15 4.65
CA LEU A 72 4.15 -0.73 6.04
C LEU A 72 4.44 0.77 6.13
N GLY A 73 4.32 1.31 7.34
CA GLY A 73 4.84 2.62 7.73
C GLY A 73 6.18 2.49 8.46
N THR A 74 7.27 2.95 7.88
CA THR A 74 8.61 2.94 8.49
C THR A 74 9.10 4.34 8.83
N ASP A 75 10.00 4.46 9.80
CA ASP A 75 10.63 5.71 10.21
C ASP A 75 11.78 6.15 9.29
N ALA A 76 12.24 5.28 8.38
CA ALA A 76 13.26 5.61 7.40
C ALA A 76 13.08 4.83 6.09
N ASN A 77 13.84 5.24 5.08
CA ASN A 77 13.90 4.58 3.78
C ASN A 77 14.93 3.43 3.79
N TYR A 78 14.57 2.30 4.40
CA TYR A 78 15.45 1.13 4.45
C TYR A 78 15.58 0.47 3.08
N TYR A 79 16.82 0.20 2.66
CA TYR A 79 17.11 -0.47 1.38
C TYR A 79 16.44 0.16 0.15
N ASN A 80 16.14 1.47 0.20
CA ASN A 80 15.43 2.22 -0.84
C ASN A 80 13.97 1.79 -1.10
N LEU A 81 13.37 1.00 -0.20
CA LEU A 81 12.02 0.44 -0.34
C LEU A 81 10.88 1.45 -0.06
N ALA A 82 11.20 2.68 0.34
CA ALA A 82 10.24 3.78 0.44
C ALA A 82 10.28 4.73 -0.78
N TYR A 83 11.05 4.40 -1.82
CA TYR A 83 10.99 5.14 -3.08
C TYR A 83 9.92 4.58 -4.01
N TRP A 84 9.12 5.49 -4.55
CA TRP A 84 8.00 5.18 -5.43
C TRP A 84 8.07 5.98 -6.73
N LYS A 85 7.45 5.48 -7.79
CA LYS A 85 7.15 6.21 -9.01
C LYS A 85 5.64 6.40 -9.10
N ILE A 86 5.23 7.56 -9.61
CA ILE A 86 3.83 7.84 -9.95
C ILE A 86 3.72 7.77 -11.47
N ILE A 87 3.09 6.72 -11.98
CA ILE A 87 3.03 6.41 -13.41
C ILE A 87 1.62 6.70 -13.93
N PRO A 88 1.43 7.75 -14.75
CA PRO A 88 0.12 8.12 -15.25
C PRO A 88 -0.47 7.04 -16.16
N GLN A 89 -1.77 6.81 -15.99
CA GLN A 89 -2.62 5.98 -16.84
C GLN A 89 -3.67 6.85 -17.54
N LYS A 90 -4.55 6.23 -18.33
CA LYS A 90 -5.71 6.94 -18.91
C LYS A 90 -6.68 7.41 -17.81
N ASP A 91 -7.47 8.43 -18.13
CA ASP A 91 -8.57 8.92 -17.30
C ASP A 91 -8.15 9.43 -15.90
N GLY A 92 -6.95 10.02 -15.79
CA GLY A 92 -6.45 10.57 -14.54
C GLY A 92 -6.14 9.52 -13.46
N LYS A 93 -5.98 8.25 -13.86
CA LYS A 93 -5.56 7.16 -12.98
C LYS A 93 -4.04 7.08 -12.92
N TYR A 94 -3.51 6.49 -11.86
CA TYR A 94 -2.08 6.33 -11.66
C TYR A 94 -1.76 4.94 -11.12
N PHE A 95 -0.64 4.37 -11.56
CA PHE A 95 0.03 3.35 -10.78
C PHE A 95 1.05 4.01 -9.87
N ILE A 96 1.13 3.52 -8.64
CA ILE A 96 2.19 3.87 -7.68
C ILE A 96 3.10 2.65 -7.60
N GLU A 97 4.25 2.70 -8.26
CA GLU A 97 5.18 1.57 -8.38
C GLU A 97 6.35 1.74 -7.42
N ASN A 98 6.67 0.71 -6.65
CA ASN A 98 7.84 0.70 -5.80
C ASN A 98 9.11 0.56 -6.65
N VAL A 99 10.10 1.44 -6.43
CA VAL A 99 11.31 1.51 -7.27
C VAL A 99 12.16 0.26 -7.19
N VAL A 100 12.24 -0.38 -6.02
CA VAL A 100 13.12 -1.54 -5.80
C VAL A 100 12.40 -2.83 -6.18
N THR A 101 11.19 -3.00 -5.68
CA THR A 101 10.48 -4.27 -5.86
C THR A 101 9.77 -4.38 -7.20
N GLN A 102 9.53 -3.25 -7.88
CA GLN A 102 8.81 -3.12 -9.15
C GLN A 102 7.33 -3.56 -9.07
N ARG A 103 6.76 -3.56 -7.86
CA ARG A 103 5.34 -3.85 -7.64
C ARG A 103 4.53 -2.58 -7.45
N TYR A 104 3.25 -2.66 -7.76
CA TYR A 104 2.28 -1.60 -7.57
C TYR A 104 1.70 -1.62 -6.17
N LEU A 105 1.49 -0.44 -5.59
CA LEU A 105 0.68 -0.25 -4.40
C LEU A 105 -0.76 -0.71 -4.69
N PHE A 106 -1.19 -1.76 -4.01
CA PHE A 106 -2.45 -2.45 -4.25
C PHE A 106 -3.26 -2.55 -2.96
N GLN A 107 -4.51 -2.09 -2.98
CA GLN A 107 -5.42 -2.25 -1.85
C GLN A 107 -6.23 -3.54 -2.03
N ASP A 108 -6.20 -4.43 -1.04
CA ASP A 108 -7.10 -5.58 -0.99
C ASP A 108 -8.53 -5.15 -0.56
N GLY A 109 -9.45 -6.08 -0.42
CA GLY A 109 -10.77 -5.92 0.14
C GLY A 109 -11.86 -5.78 -0.92
N PRO A 110 -13.13 -5.94 -0.50
CA PRO A 110 -14.26 -5.58 -1.34
C PRO A 110 -14.31 -4.06 -1.54
N ALA A 111 -15.10 -3.62 -2.53
CA ALA A 111 -15.48 -2.23 -2.64
C ALA A 111 -16.24 -1.76 -1.38
N ILE A 112 -16.11 -0.48 -1.04
CA ILE A 112 -16.86 0.15 0.05
C ILE A 112 -18.36 -0.09 -0.18
N SER A 113 -19.05 -0.57 0.85
CA SER A 113 -20.50 -0.69 0.87
C SER A 113 -21.11 0.49 1.63
N GLY A 114 -21.96 1.27 0.96
CA GLY A 114 -22.55 2.50 1.54
C GLY A 114 -21.74 3.75 1.25
N ASN A 115 -21.82 4.75 2.12
CA ASN A 115 -21.06 6.00 2.00
C ASN A 115 -19.69 5.89 2.67
N ARG A 116 -18.81 6.85 2.38
CA ARG A 116 -17.52 6.98 3.07
C ARG A 116 -17.72 7.25 4.57
N GLY A 117 -17.15 6.42 5.42
CA GLY A 117 -17.23 6.50 6.88
C GLY A 117 -18.21 5.50 7.49
N ASP A 118 -19.02 4.82 6.67
CA ASP A 118 -20.05 3.89 7.11
C ASP A 118 -19.47 2.53 7.57
N GLU A 119 -18.22 2.18 7.21
CA GLU A 119 -17.61 0.89 7.56
C GLU A 119 -17.18 0.82 9.04
N GLY A 120 -17.30 1.91 9.79
CA GLY A 120 -17.18 1.88 11.26
C GLY A 120 -15.76 1.76 11.79
N GLY A 121 -14.76 2.21 11.02
CA GLY A 121 -13.36 2.33 11.46
C GLY A 121 -12.40 1.44 10.67
N TRP A 122 -11.24 1.14 11.24
CA TRP A 122 -10.18 0.37 10.55
C TRP A 122 -9.62 -0.80 11.36
N LYS A 123 -9.96 -0.90 12.65
CA LYS A 123 -9.47 -1.97 13.53
C LYS A 123 -10.57 -3.00 13.69
N ALA A 124 -10.24 -4.28 13.56
CA ALA A 124 -11.21 -5.36 13.79
C ALA A 124 -12.05 -5.22 15.09
N ALA A 125 -11.46 -4.64 16.14
CA ALA A 125 -12.15 -4.35 17.41
C ALA A 125 -13.32 -3.35 17.30
N SER A 126 -13.41 -2.56 16.23
CA SER A 126 -14.54 -1.68 15.93
C SER A 126 -15.64 -2.35 15.11
N GLY A 127 -15.54 -3.67 14.87
CA GLY A 127 -16.52 -4.43 14.08
C GLY A 127 -16.16 -4.57 12.59
N PHE A 128 -15.13 -3.87 12.13
CA PHE A 128 -14.62 -3.93 10.76
C PHE A 128 -13.10 -3.89 10.73
N GLN A 129 -12.49 -4.69 9.86
CA GLN A 129 -11.05 -4.66 9.63
C GLN A 129 -10.78 -4.04 8.27
N ALA A 130 -10.13 -2.89 8.27
CA ALA A 130 -9.73 -2.23 7.03
C ALA A 130 -8.85 -3.14 6.17
N PRO A 131 -9.03 -3.13 4.84
CA PRO A 131 -8.18 -3.89 3.95
C PRO A 131 -6.72 -3.47 4.04
N THR A 132 -5.83 -4.45 3.96
CA THR A 132 -4.38 -4.21 3.94
C THR A 132 -3.94 -3.74 2.56
N THR A 133 -2.84 -2.98 2.52
CA THR A 133 -2.18 -2.57 1.28
C THR A 133 -0.96 -3.46 1.02
N LEU A 134 -0.79 -3.88 -0.23
CA LEU A 134 0.17 -4.87 -0.69
C LEU A 134 0.98 -4.32 -1.87
N GLY A 135 2.09 -4.99 -2.21
CA GLY A 135 2.78 -4.81 -3.48
C GLY A 135 2.39 -5.93 -4.44
N THR A 136 1.72 -5.64 -5.55
CA THR A 136 1.41 -6.65 -6.59
C THR A 136 2.12 -6.35 -7.90
N ASP A 137 2.51 -7.39 -8.64
CA ASP A 137 3.15 -7.24 -9.96
C ASP A 137 2.16 -6.93 -11.10
N ALA A 138 0.86 -6.96 -10.83
CA ALA A 138 -0.19 -6.59 -11.78
C ALA A 138 -1.43 -6.01 -11.07
N ASN A 139 -2.32 -5.39 -11.86
CA ASN A 139 -3.64 -4.98 -11.41
C ASN A 139 -4.60 -6.17 -11.47
N TYR A 140 -4.68 -6.93 -10.39
CA TYR A 140 -5.58 -8.08 -10.26
C TYR A 140 -7.02 -7.60 -9.96
N TYR A 141 -8.02 -8.31 -10.50
CA TYR A 141 -9.47 -8.00 -10.46
C TYR A 141 -9.96 -6.81 -11.32
N ASN A 142 -9.43 -6.66 -12.53
CA ASN A 142 -10.15 -5.90 -13.56
C ASN A 142 -11.51 -6.52 -13.88
#